data_AF-A0A1I0IGL7-F1
#
_entry.id   AF-A0A1I0IGL7-F1
#
_cell.length_a   1.000
_cell.length_b   1.000
_cell.length_c   1.000
_cell.angle_alpha   90.00
_cell.angle_beta   90.00
_cell.angle_gamma   90.00
#
_symmetry.space_group_name_H-M   'P 1'
#
loop_
_entity.id
_entity.type
_entity.pdbx_description
1 polymer ?
#
loop_
_entity_poly.entity_id
_entity_poly.type
_entity_poly.pdbx_seq_one_letter_code
_entity_poly.pdbx_strand_id
1 'polypeptide(L)' 'MASYIPKLQANEEVIWFNDDLEQCMPKSKVDEVKKLWNQGLPAEFIATKVKADEWEVLFCVIHLFRNGYKIRPFK' A
#
# COMPACT_ATOMS: atom_id res chain seq x y z
N MET A 1 15.12 19.08 6.70
CA MET A 1 14.23 17.92 6.90
C MET A 1 14.80 16.79 6.07
N ALA A 2 15.23 15.69 6.68
CA ALA A 2 15.74 14.54 5.93
C ALA A 2 14.55 13.83 5.29
N SER A 3 14.50 13.82 3.95
CA SER A 3 13.60 12.98 3.18
C SER A 3 13.93 11.52 3.52
N TYR A 4 13.04 10.87 4.26
CA TYR A 4 13.12 9.44 4.51
C TYR A 4 12.90 8.73 3.18
N ILE A 5 13.98 8.40 2.48
CA ILE A 5 13.94 7.52 1.31
C ILE A 5 13.91 6.10 1.88
N PRO A 6 12.82 5.33 1.72
CA PRO A 6 12.76 3.97 2.20
C PRO A 6 13.88 3.17 1.52
N LYS A 7 14.83 2.67 2.31
CA LYS A 7 15.85 1.75 1.81
C LYS A 7 15.15 0.42 1.49
N LEU A 8 14.86 0.22 0.21
CA LEU A 8 14.38 -1.07 -0.30
C LEU A 8 15.37 -2.16 0.12
N GLN A 9 14.86 -3.24 0.71
CA GLN A 9 15.69 -4.42 0.91
C GLN A 9 16.16 -4.93 -0.45
N ALA A 10 17.43 -5.27 -0.58
CA ALA A 10 17.95 -5.84 -1.82
C ALA A 10 17.10 -7.08 -2.16
N ASN A 11 16.39 -7.05 -3.30
CA ASN A 11 15.47 -8.07 -3.84
C ASN A 11 13.97 -7.92 -3.52
N GLU A 12 13.51 -6.80 -2.96
CA GLU A 12 12.08 -6.59 -2.79
C GLU A 12 11.44 -6.01 -4.06
N GLU A 13 10.48 -6.74 -4.65
CA GLU A 13 9.71 -6.28 -5.80
C GLU A 13 8.90 -5.04 -5.41
N VAL A 14 8.96 -3.98 -6.23
CA VAL A 14 8.25 -2.72 -5.98
C VAL A 14 7.07 -2.62 -6.92
N ILE A 15 5.88 -2.34 -6.36
CA ILE A 15 4.65 -2.13 -7.12
C ILE A 15 4.44 -0.64 -7.27
N TRP A 16 4.35 -0.17 -8.52
CA TRP A 16 4.04 1.21 -8.85
C TRP A 16 2.53 1.38 -8.98
N PHE A 17 1.99 2.35 -8.24
CA PHE A 17 0.55 2.64 -8.24
C PHE A 17 0.20 3.74 -9.22
N ASN A 18 1.08 4.73 -9.32
CA ASN A 18 0.96 5.88 -10.20
C ASN A 18 2.37 6.30 -10.64
N ASP A 19 2.70 5.99 -11.90
CA ASP A 19 4.01 6.27 -12.49
C ASP A 19 4.27 7.79 -12.59
N ASP A 20 3.22 8.60 -12.81
CA ASP A 20 3.34 10.05 -12.95
C ASP A 20 3.68 10.76 -11.62
N LEU A 21 3.26 10.18 -10.50
CA LEU A 21 3.50 10.71 -9.15
C LEU A 21 4.63 9.97 -8.42
N GLU A 22 5.31 9.07 -9.13
CA GLU A 22 6.34 8.18 -8.58
C GLU A 22 5.89 7.43 -7.31
N GLN A 23 4.59 7.15 -7.19
CA GLN A 23 4.04 6.47 -6.03
C GLN A 23 4.21 4.97 -6.17
N CYS A 24 4.94 4.39 -5.23
CA CYS A 24 5.20 2.96 -5.20
C CYS A 24 5.24 2.43 -3.78
N MET A 25 5.11 1.12 -3.66
CA MET A 25 5.25 0.43 -2.39
C MET A 25 5.90 -0.93 -2.61
N PRO A 26 6.74 -1.40 -1.67
CA PRO A 26 7.24 -2.76 -1.73
C PRO A 26 6.11 -3.78 -1.71
N LYS A 27 6.23 -4.87 -2.47
CA LYS A 27 5.20 -5.89 -2.61
C LYS A 27 4.78 -6.49 -1.27
N SER A 28 5.71 -6.67 -0.32
CA SER A 28 5.38 -7.19 1.01
C SER A 28 4.38 -6.28 1.75
N LYS A 29 4.57 -4.96 1.66
CA LYS A 29 3.65 -3.98 2.22
C LYS A 29 2.33 -3.95 1.46
N VAL A 30 2.33 -4.11 0.13
CA VAL A 30 1.08 -4.24 -0.65
C VAL A 30 0.27 -5.45 -0.23
N ASP A 31 0.93 -6.60 -0.04
CA ASP A 31 0.29 -7.82 0.47
C ASP A 31 -0.26 -7.62 1.89
N GLU A 32 0.46 -6.88 2.74
CA GLU A 32 0.00 -6.52 4.07
C GLU A 32 -1.21 -5.57 4.05
N VAL A 33 -1.18 -4.50 3.23
CA VAL A 33 -2.32 -3.59 3.00
C VAL A 33 -3.53 -4.39 2.54
N LYS A 34 -3.34 -5.26 1.54
CA LYS A 34 -4.41 -6.12 1.01
C LYS A 34 -5.00 -7.03 2.08
N LYS A 35 -4.17 -7.62 2.94
CA LYS A 35 -4.63 -8.48 4.04
C LYS A 35 -5.46 -7.68 5.05
N LEU A 36 -4.92 -6.57 5.54
CA LEU A 36 -5.56 -5.76 6.58
C LEU A 36 -6.84 -5.08 6.08
N TRP A 37 -6.85 -4.62 4.83
CA TRP A 37 -8.06 -4.04 4.23
C TRP A 37 -9.18 -5.08 4.08
N ASN A 38 -8.85 -6.32 3.70
CA ASN A 38 -9.85 -7.40 3.64
C ASN A 38 -10.34 -7.87 5.02
N GLN A 39 -9.70 -7.45 6.11
CA GLN A 39 -10.21 -7.62 7.47
C GLN A 39 -11.15 -6.48 7.89
N GLY A 40 -11.40 -5.50 7.02
CA GLY A 40 -12.25 -4.35 7.30
C GLY A 40 -11.61 -3.28 8.17
N LEU A 41 -10.27 -3.28 8.26
CA LEU A 41 -9.56 -2.26 9.02
C LEU A 41 -9.53 -0.93 8.27
N PRO A 42 -9.63 0.21 8.98
CA PRO A 42 -9.60 1.54 8.35
C PRO A 42 -8.19 1.88 7.83
N ALA A 43 -8.14 2.73 6.80
CA ALA A 43 -6.90 3.14 6.12
C ALA A 43 -5.85 3.69 7.10
N GLU A 44 -6.26 4.57 8.03
CA GLU A 44 -5.40 5.15 9.07
C GLU A 44 -4.69 4.09 9.92
N PHE A 45 -5.42 3.04 10.32
CA PHE A 45 -4.86 1.94 11.10
C PHE A 45 -3.87 1.12 10.28
N ILE A 46 -4.20 0.88 9.00
CA ILE A 46 -3.33 0.17 8.07
C ILE A 46 -2.03 0.94 7.85
N ALA A 47 -2.13 2.25 7.59
CA ALA A 47 -0.99 3.16 7.43
C ALA A 47 -0.03 3.10 8.62
N THR A 48 -0.59 3.12 9.84
CA THR A 48 0.19 2.96 11.08
C THR A 48 0.91 1.60 11.13
N LYS A 49 0.25 0.52 10.69
CA LYS A 49 0.83 -0.84 10.68
C LYS A 49 1.94 -1.00 9.65
N VAL A 50 1.70 -0.55 8.41
CA VAL A 50 2.65 -0.69 7.29
C VAL A 50 3.71 0.42 7.27
N LYS A 51 3.66 1.35 8.24
CA LYS A 51 4.54 2.52 8.36
C LYS A 51 4.60 3.29 7.02
N ALA A 52 3.42 3.70 6.56
CA ALA A 52 3.21 4.46 5.33
C ALA A 52 2.23 5.60 5.60
N ASP A 53 2.10 6.54 4.67
CA ASP A 53 1.08 7.57 4.73
C ASP A 53 -0.31 7.00 4.39
N GLU A 54 -1.38 7.57 4.95
CA GLU A 54 -2.75 7.14 4.68
C GLU A 54 -3.10 7.24 3.19
N TRP A 55 -2.63 8.28 2.50
CA TRP A 55 -2.86 8.45 1.07
C TRP A 55 -2.18 7.36 0.26
N GLU A 56 -0.97 6.94 0.63
CA GLU A 56 -0.26 5.83 -0.03
C GLU A 56 -1.04 4.52 0.09
N VAL A 57 -1.63 4.28 1.26
CA VAL A 57 -2.52 3.12 1.48
C VAL A 57 -3.76 3.19 0.61
N LEU A 58 -4.42 4.36 0.53
CA LEU A 58 -5.59 4.54 -0.32
C LEU A 58 -5.26 4.38 -1.82
N PHE A 59 -4.14 4.93 -2.29
CA PHE A 59 -3.67 4.74 -3.66
C PHE A 59 -3.37 3.27 -3.96
N CYS A 60 -2.72 2.56 -3.03
CA CYS A 60 -2.50 1.12 -3.11
C CYS A 60 -3.82 0.35 -3.26
N VAL A 61 -4.81 0.67 -2.44
CA VAL A 61 -6.15 0.03 -2.48
C VAL A 61 -6.86 0.31 -3.81
N ILE A 62 -6.85 1.56 -4.28
CA ILE A 62 -7.43 1.93 -5.59
C ILE A 62 -6.73 1.17 -6.72
N HIS A 63 -5.40 1.10 -6.69
CA HIS A 63 -4.62 0.33 -7.66
C HIS A 63 -5.02 -1.15 -7.65
N LEU A 64 -5.14 -1.76 -6.47
CA LEU A 64 -5.59 -3.15 -6.33
C LEU A 64 -7.02 -3.33 -6.91
N PHE A 65 -7.95 -2.41 -6.65
CA PHE A 65 -9.29 -2.46 -7.25
C PHE A 65 -9.27 -2.37 -8.78
N ARG A 66 -8.46 -1.44 -9.34
CA ARG A 66 -8.32 -1.27 -10.80
C ARG A 66 -7.75 -2.53 -11.49
N ASN A 67 -6.88 -3.26 -10.80
CA ASN A 67 -6.32 -4.53 -11.27
C ASN A 67 -7.22 -5.75 -11.01
N GLY A 68 -8.50 -5.53 -10.66
CA GLY A 68 -9.49 -6.60 -10.54
C GLY A 68 -9.39 -7.44 -9.25
N TYR A 69 -8.61 -7.00 -8.26
CA TYR A 69 -8.61 -7.68 -6.97
C TYR A 69 -9.97 -7.48 -6.27
N LYS A 70 -10.60 -8.59 -5.88
CA LYS A 70 -11.84 -8.58 -5.08
C LYS A 70 -11.51 -8.23 -3.64
N ILE A 71 -11.47 -6.93 -3.37
CA ILE A 71 -11.26 -6.42 -2.02
C ILE A 71 -12.63 -6.19 -1.37
N ARG A 72 -12.89 -6.79 -0.20
CA ARG A 72 -14.16 -6.65 0.53
C ARG A 72 -13.92 -6.20 1.97
N PRO A 73 -14.03 -4.90 2.28
CA PRO A 73 -13.81 -4.39 3.63
C PRO A 73 -14.95 -4.72 4.62
N PHE A 74 -16.14 -5.12 4.16
CA PHE A 74 -17.32 -5.29 5.02
C PHE A 74 -17.97 -6.67 4.88
N LYS A 75 -17.17 -7.73 5.01
CA LYS A 75 -17.71 -9.10 5.00
C LYS A 75 -18.24 -9.50 6.37
#